data_AF-A0A8J2QVF4-F1
#
_entry.id   AF-A0A8J2QVF4-F1
#
_cell.length_a   1.000
_cell.length_b   1.000
_cell.length_c   1.000
_cell.angle_alpha   90.00
_cell.angle_beta   90.00
_cell.angle_gamma   90.00
#
_symmetry.space_group_name_H-M   'P 1'
#
loop_
_entity.id
_entity.type
_entity.pdbx_description
1 polymer ?
#
loop_
_entity_poly.entity_id
_entity_poly.type
_entity_poly.pdbx_seq_one_letter_code
_entity_poly.pdbx_strand_id
1 'polypeptide(L)'
;MSVLNNFTVSIAKGLRRLRHNKELCGNASINRKENTRLKMEKCLLVSKVTRYEYERHMHDNIADSDLEAILRKRGSDFDSMIETHRQQKAFEENVASSLKSMGLQVEMASRLTYNDELIKWCDVVVPCGGDGTFLLAASRVRDATKPVIGFNSAPHKSVGRLCLPTWCSNDVKGAFTALKEGRFRWMRRSRIRTTITSEPKQLETITPVDLHTMNYCRYPPVTNPHDNSDTNTDYKEDSCTLATKVLPLLALNEVFIGESVTSRVSLLRLQIDNGQWTHTKSSGLCVTTGTGSTSWHYSINCLRTHSVLELMQILNEEFDVKMDTTLEKAREVAERYNQKLMFPPDSAYLAYSVREYITFEEWPAPRGLRVRDRAGCVRVKSHCSDAGLVIDGSVSFPFNDGTKALLEIYPEDSLMTVQMDDSLPY
;
A
#
# COMPACT_ATOMS: atom_id res chain seq x y z
N MET A 1 -30.08 -4.79 -12.85
CA MET A 1 -29.38 -3.52 -13.12
C MET A 1 -28.66 -3.09 -11.85
N SER A 2 -27.33 -3.01 -11.93
CA SER A 2 -26.41 -3.20 -10.82
C SER A 2 -26.12 -1.91 -10.04
N VAL A 3 -26.04 -2.05 -8.71
CA VAL A 3 -25.67 -1.04 -7.69
C VAL A 3 -24.28 -0.39 -7.95
N LEU A 4 -23.48 -0.95 -8.86
CA LEU A 4 -22.17 -0.43 -9.26
C LEU A 4 -22.23 0.88 -10.08
N ASN A 5 -23.30 1.14 -10.84
CA ASN A 5 -23.36 2.33 -11.71
C ASN A 5 -23.60 3.65 -10.94
N ASN A 6 -24.18 3.58 -9.74
CA ASN A 6 -24.48 4.79 -8.95
C ASN A 6 -23.29 5.28 -8.10
N PHE A 7 -22.25 4.46 -7.93
CA PHE A 7 -21.06 4.83 -7.17
C PHE A 7 -20.08 5.68 -8.01
N THR A 8 -19.90 5.33 -9.29
CA THR A 8 -18.98 6.01 -10.21
C THR A 8 -19.47 7.43 -10.59
N VAL A 9 -20.79 7.60 -10.74
CA VAL A 9 -21.40 8.90 -11.11
C VAL A 9 -21.31 9.93 -9.98
N SER A 10 -21.29 9.50 -8.71
CA SER A 10 -21.26 10.41 -7.56
C SER A 10 -19.86 10.97 -7.28
N ILE A 11 -18.80 10.17 -7.50
CA ILE A 11 -17.41 10.62 -7.37
C ILE A 11 -17.07 11.67 -8.45
N ALA A 12 -17.56 11.48 -9.68
CA ALA A 12 -17.39 12.46 -10.76
C ALA A 12 -18.06 13.82 -10.45
N LYS A 13 -19.21 13.82 -9.74
CA LYS A 13 -19.86 15.05 -9.26
C LYS A 13 -19.13 15.69 -8.08
N GLY A 14 -18.53 14.90 -7.18
CA GLY A 14 -17.69 15.39 -6.08
C GLY A 14 -16.41 16.09 -6.57
N LEU A 15 -15.77 15.55 -7.61
CA LEU A 15 -14.58 16.14 -8.24
C LEU A 15 -14.89 17.47 -8.96
N ARG A 16 -16.11 17.64 -9.52
CA ARG A 16 -16.53 18.94 -10.10
C ARG A 16 -16.71 20.03 -9.05
N ARG A 17 -17.17 19.70 -7.83
CA ARG A 17 -17.31 20.69 -6.74
C ARG A 17 -15.96 21.13 -6.15
N LEU A 18 -14.94 20.27 -6.18
CA LEU A 18 -13.56 20.63 -5.82
C LEU A 18 -12.91 21.65 -6.78
N ARG A 19 -13.38 21.76 -8.03
CA ARG A 19 -12.90 22.78 -8.98
C ARG A 19 -13.41 24.19 -8.66
N HIS A 20 -14.58 24.34 -8.03
CA HIS A 20 -15.17 25.66 -7.76
C HIS A 20 -14.57 26.36 -6.53
N ASN A 21 -13.97 25.61 -5.59
CA ASN A 21 -13.32 26.21 -4.40
C ASN A 21 -11.84 26.61 -4.63
N LYS A 22 -11.33 26.51 -5.85
CA LYS A 22 -9.95 26.88 -6.19
C LYS A 22 -9.79 28.33 -6.69
N GLU A 23 -10.87 29.11 -6.79
CA GLU A 23 -10.84 30.49 -7.32
C GLU A 23 -10.56 31.59 -6.27
N LEU A 24 -10.17 31.27 -5.03
CA LEU A 24 -9.94 32.28 -3.99
C LEU A 24 -8.53 32.27 -3.35
N CYS A 25 -7.50 31.83 -4.08
CA CYS A 25 -6.11 32.06 -3.64
C CYS A 25 -5.27 32.59 -4.82
N GLY A 26 -5.21 33.91 -4.94
CA GLY A 26 -4.51 34.62 -6.00
C GLY A 26 -2.99 34.66 -5.81
N ASN A 27 -2.31 34.25 -6.88
CA ASN A 27 -1.04 34.77 -7.42
C ASN A 27 0.23 34.84 -6.54
N ALA A 28 1.09 33.83 -6.75
CA ALA A 28 2.53 34.05 -6.99
C ALA A 28 3.07 32.93 -7.90
N SER A 29 2.84 33.06 -9.21
CA SER A 29 3.39 32.13 -10.22
C SER A 29 4.85 32.47 -10.51
N ILE A 30 5.79 31.76 -9.91
CA ILE A 30 7.14 31.65 -10.44
C ILE A 30 7.13 30.53 -11.48
N ASN A 31 7.05 30.93 -12.75
CA ASN A 31 7.23 30.06 -13.91
C ASN A 31 8.67 29.50 -13.92
N ARG A 32 8.91 28.40 -13.20
CA ARG A 32 9.98 27.47 -13.56
C ARG A 32 9.38 26.52 -14.60
N LYS A 33 9.75 26.72 -15.87
CA LYS A 33 9.62 25.67 -16.90
C LYS A 33 10.52 24.52 -16.45
N GLU A 34 10.01 23.62 -15.62
CA GLU A 34 10.65 22.32 -15.41
C GLU A 34 10.76 21.65 -16.78
N ASN A 35 11.95 21.15 -17.09
CA ASN A 35 12.21 20.46 -18.33
C ASN A 35 11.34 19.18 -18.35
N THR A 36 10.21 19.19 -19.04
CA THR A 36 9.21 18.11 -19.08
C THR A 36 9.65 16.90 -19.91
N ARG A 37 10.96 16.72 -20.11
CA ARG A 37 11.51 15.65 -20.94
C ARG A 37 11.72 14.39 -20.11
N LEU A 38 10.83 13.42 -20.28
CA LEU A 38 10.94 12.08 -19.72
C LEU A 38 12.01 11.29 -20.50
N LYS A 39 13.03 10.78 -19.81
CA LYS A 39 14.02 9.85 -20.39
C LYS A 39 13.43 8.43 -20.37
N MET A 40 13.35 7.78 -21.53
CA MET A 40 12.72 6.45 -21.68
C MET A 40 13.47 5.51 -22.63
N GLU A 41 14.78 5.68 -22.86
CA GLU A 41 15.51 4.85 -23.82
C GLU A 41 15.50 3.36 -23.42
N LYS A 42 15.57 3.10 -22.11
CA LYS A 42 15.48 1.77 -21.51
C LYS A 42 14.27 1.68 -20.57
N CYS A 43 13.31 0.85 -20.92
CA CYS A 43 12.07 0.63 -20.18
C CYS A 43 12.08 -0.76 -19.53
N LEU A 44 11.85 -0.82 -18.22
CA LEU A 44 11.65 -2.08 -17.51
C LEU A 44 10.17 -2.29 -17.22
N LEU A 45 9.57 -3.30 -17.82
CA LEU A 45 8.18 -3.68 -17.56
C LEU A 45 8.14 -4.63 -16.38
N VAL A 46 7.32 -4.30 -15.39
CA VAL A 46 7.07 -5.19 -14.24
C VAL A 46 5.70 -5.82 -14.41
N SER A 47 5.68 -7.10 -14.75
CA SER A 47 4.48 -7.88 -15.03
C SER A 47 3.80 -8.36 -13.75
N LYS A 48 2.48 -8.42 -13.79
CA LYS A 48 1.68 -9.03 -12.72
C LYS A 48 1.77 -10.56 -12.84
N VAL A 49 2.15 -11.22 -11.75
CA VAL A 49 1.99 -12.68 -11.64
C VAL A 49 0.50 -12.99 -11.52
N THR A 50 -0.03 -13.74 -12.49
CA THR A 50 -1.44 -14.15 -12.47
C THR A 50 -1.65 -15.32 -11.52
N ARG A 51 -2.91 -15.55 -11.10
CA ARG A 51 -3.25 -16.73 -10.31
C ARG A 51 -2.88 -18.02 -11.04
N TYR A 52 -3.07 -18.08 -12.36
CA TYR A 52 -2.68 -19.24 -13.14
C TYR A 52 -1.16 -19.47 -13.14
N GLU A 53 -0.35 -18.42 -13.35
CA GLU A 53 1.11 -18.53 -13.27
C GLU A 53 1.57 -18.98 -11.89
N TYR A 54 0.93 -18.47 -10.84
CA TYR A 54 1.20 -18.90 -9.47
C TYR A 54 0.91 -20.40 -9.30
N GLU A 55 -0.27 -20.88 -9.67
CA GLU A 55 -0.64 -22.30 -9.52
C GLU A 55 0.25 -23.21 -10.40
N ARG A 56 0.60 -22.79 -11.62
CA ARG A 56 1.57 -23.48 -12.47
C ARG A 56 2.92 -23.60 -11.77
N HIS A 57 3.42 -22.50 -11.18
CA HIS A 57 4.71 -22.50 -10.49
C HIS A 57 4.72 -23.40 -9.26
N MET A 58 3.61 -23.47 -8.52
CA MET A 58 3.47 -24.38 -7.38
C MET A 58 3.42 -25.86 -7.77
N HIS A 59 3.15 -26.12 -9.05
CA HIS A 59 2.96 -27.45 -9.61
C HIS A 59 3.86 -27.65 -10.84
N ASP A 60 5.12 -27.22 -10.76
CA ASP A 60 6.08 -27.22 -11.89
C ASP A 60 6.22 -28.57 -12.61
N ASN A 61 5.91 -29.69 -11.94
CA ASN A 61 6.09 -31.05 -12.45
C ASN A 61 4.81 -31.74 -12.97
N ILE A 62 3.68 -31.03 -13.12
CA ILE A 62 2.44 -31.64 -13.63
C ILE A 62 2.04 -31.12 -15.01
N ALA A 63 1.38 -31.98 -15.79
CA ALA A 63 0.81 -31.60 -17.07
C ALA A 63 -0.34 -30.59 -16.90
N ASP A 64 -0.59 -29.76 -17.92
CA ASP A 64 -1.64 -28.74 -17.88
C ASP A 64 -3.04 -29.32 -17.65
N SER A 65 -3.32 -30.50 -18.20
CA SER A 65 -4.57 -31.23 -17.99
C SER A 65 -4.78 -31.62 -16.53
N ASP A 66 -3.70 -32.04 -15.85
CA ASP A 66 -3.76 -32.46 -14.46
C ASP A 66 -3.91 -31.25 -13.54
N LEU A 67 -3.24 -30.14 -13.86
CA LEU A 67 -3.43 -28.89 -13.14
C LEU A 67 -4.88 -28.41 -13.25
N GLU A 68 -5.45 -28.43 -14.46
CA GLU A 68 -6.85 -28.07 -14.67
C GLU A 68 -7.78 -28.91 -13.77
N ALA A 69 -7.61 -30.24 -13.78
CA ALA A 69 -8.41 -31.15 -12.96
C ALA A 69 -8.29 -30.84 -11.46
N ILE A 70 -7.07 -30.58 -10.97
CA ILE A 70 -6.82 -30.19 -9.57
C ILE A 70 -7.52 -28.88 -9.23
N LEU A 71 -7.38 -27.86 -10.07
CA LEU A 71 -7.95 -26.54 -9.81
C LEU A 71 -9.48 -26.56 -9.81
N ARG A 72 -10.08 -27.27 -10.76
CA ARG A 72 -11.55 -27.47 -10.80
C ARG A 72 -12.04 -28.25 -9.59
N LYS A 73 -11.33 -29.30 -9.18
CA LYS A 73 -11.66 -30.09 -7.97
C LYS A 73 -11.60 -29.24 -6.69
N ARG A 74 -10.71 -28.25 -6.62
CA ARG A 74 -10.64 -27.26 -5.51
C ARG A 74 -11.77 -26.21 -5.57
N GLY A 75 -12.63 -26.23 -6.59
CA GLY A 75 -13.71 -25.26 -6.78
C GLY A 75 -13.30 -23.98 -7.50
N SER A 76 -12.16 -23.97 -8.19
CA SER A 76 -11.74 -22.81 -8.99
C SER A 76 -12.43 -22.81 -10.35
N ASP A 77 -12.89 -21.63 -10.77
CA ASP A 77 -13.30 -21.35 -12.15
C ASP A 77 -12.04 -21.24 -13.02
N PHE A 78 -11.63 -22.37 -13.61
CA PHE A 78 -10.41 -22.47 -14.42
C PHE A 78 -10.52 -21.65 -15.71
N ASP A 79 -11.69 -21.64 -16.35
CA ASP A 79 -11.91 -20.95 -17.62
C ASP A 79 -11.74 -19.44 -17.46
N SER A 80 -12.36 -18.86 -16.43
CA SER A 80 -12.20 -17.46 -16.06
C SER A 80 -10.76 -17.11 -15.65
N MET A 81 -10.06 -18.05 -15.00
CA MET A 81 -8.67 -17.89 -14.59
C MET A 81 -7.73 -17.81 -15.80
N ILE A 82 -7.89 -18.71 -16.77
CA ILE A 82 -7.12 -18.73 -18.02
C ILE A 82 -7.42 -17.50 -18.87
N GLU A 83 -8.69 -17.13 -19.00
CA GLU A 83 -9.07 -15.93 -19.74
C GLU A 83 -8.43 -14.68 -19.15
N THR A 84 -8.49 -14.53 -17.82
CA THR A 84 -7.82 -13.42 -17.13
C THR A 84 -6.30 -13.45 -17.34
N HIS A 85 -5.68 -14.63 -17.39
CA HIS A 85 -4.25 -14.76 -17.66
C HIS A 85 -3.90 -14.34 -19.10
N ARG A 86 -4.66 -14.80 -20.10
CA ARG A 86 -4.48 -14.41 -21.51
C ARG A 86 -4.64 -12.91 -21.70
N GLN A 87 -5.67 -12.30 -21.11
CA GLN A 87 -5.89 -10.85 -21.14
C GLN A 87 -4.70 -10.09 -20.55
N GLN A 88 -4.16 -10.55 -19.41
CA GLN A 88 -2.99 -9.95 -18.79
C GLN A 88 -1.76 -10.03 -19.72
N LYS A 89 -1.50 -11.18 -20.33
CA LYS A 89 -0.34 -11.35 -21.24
C LYS A 89 -0.47 -10.55 -22.52
N ALA A 90 -1.65 -10.56 -23.14
CA ALA A 90 -1.92 -9.73 -24.30
C ALA A 90 -1.72 -8.23 -23.99
N PHE A 91 -2.11 -7.77 -22.80
CA PHE A 91 -1.87 -6.39 -22.37
C PHE A 91 -0.38 -6.09 -22.21
N GLU A 92 0.37 -6.96 -21.52
CA GLU A 92 1.83 -6.83 -21.35
C GLU A 92 2.57 -6.79 -22.70
N GLU A 93 2.20 -7.68 -23.61
CA GLU A 93 2.74 -7.73 -24.97
C GLU A 93 2.40 -6.48 -25.79
N ASN A 94 1.19 -5.93 -25.64
CA ASN A 94 0.80 -4.69 -26.30
C ASN A 94 1.65 -3.50 -25.80
N VAL A 95 1.88 -3.41 -24.48
CA VAL A 95 2.76 -2.38 -23.88
C VAL A 95 4.19 -2.54 -24.39
N ALA A 96 4.74 -3.75 -24.33
CA ALA A 96 6.09 -4.04 -24.80
C ALA A 96 6.27 -3.74 -26.29
N SER A 97 5.32 -4.16 -27.12
CA SER A 97 5.35 -3.94 -28.57
C SER A 97 5.22 -2.46 -28.92
N SER A 98 4.39 -1.71 -28.19
CA SER A 98 4.24 -0.26 -28.39
C SER A 98 5.55 0.47 -28.10
N LEU A 99 6.23 0.15 -26.99
CA LEU A 99 7.54 0.73 -26.65
C LEU A 99 8.63 0.35 -27.66
N LYS A 100 8.69 -0.92 -28.07
CA LYS A 100 9.65 -1.39 -29.09
C LYS A 100 9.42 -0.70 -30.44
N SER A 101 8.16 -0.51 -30.84
CA SER A 101 7.83 0.20 -32.09
C SER A 101 8.25 1.67 -32.09
N MET A 102 8.43 2.27 -30.90
CA MET A 102 8.98 3.62 -30.73
C MET A 102 10.51 3.65 -30.69
N GLY A 103 11.18 2.51 -30.90
CA GLY A 103 12.64 2.37 -30.89
C GLY A 103 13.26 2.26 -29.49
N LEU A 104 12.46 1.93 -28.47
CA LEU A 104 12.93 1.84 -27.08
C LEU A 104 13.37 0.42 -26.73
N GLN A 105 14.36 0.30 -25.86
CA GLN A 105 14.80 -0.99 -25.32
C GLN A 105 13.85 -1.42 -24.20
N VAL A 106 13.42 -2.68 -24.21
CA VAL A 106 12.40 -3.19 -23.29
C VAL A 106 12.85 -4.50 -22.69
N GLU A 107 12.96 -4.52 -21.36
CA GLU A 107 13.13 -5.73 -20.55
C GLU A 107 11.85 -5.99 -19.75
N MET A 108 11.58 -7.27 -19.47
CA MET A 108 10.40 -7.69 -18.71
C MET A 108 10.82 -8.46 -17.46
N ALA A 109 10.22 -8.13 -16.34
CA ALA A 109 10.45 -8.80 -15.07
C ALA A 109 9.14 -9.17 -14.38
N SER A 110 9.13 -10.31 -13.70
CA SER A 110 8.08 -10.71 -12.77
C SER A 110 8.55 -10.50 -11.33
N ARG A 111 7.70 -10.79 -10.35
CA ARG A 111 8.11 -10.79 -8.92
C ARG A 111 9.36 -11.64 -8.65
N LEU A 112 9.55 -12.72 -9.43
CA LEU A 112 10.66 -13.66 -9.24
C LEU A 112 11.97 -13.18 -9.90
N THR A 113 11.89 -12.44 -10.99
CA THR A 113 13.07 -11.99 -11.76
C THR A 113 13.42 -10.51 -11.52
N TYR A 114 12.55 -9.75 -10.85
CA TYR A 114 12.76 -8.33 -10.57
C TYR A 114 13.87 -8.11 -9.53
N ASN A 115 14.96 -7.47 -9.97
CA ASN A 115 16.18 -7.28 -9.17
C ASN A 115 16.81 -5.89 -9.39
N ASP A 116 17.83 -5.58 -8.58
CA ASP A 116 18.49 -4.27 -8.59
C ASP A 116 19.29 -3.99 -9.88
N GLU A 117 19.72 -5.03 -10.60
CA GLU A 117 20.47 -4.88 -11.86
C GLU A 117 19.56 -4.34 -12.96
N LEU A 118 18.35 -4.89 -13.09
CA LEU A 118 17.33 -4.41 -14.01
C LEU A 118 16.91 -2.97 -13.69
N ILE A 119 16.79 -2.64 -12.39
CA ILE A 119 16.48 -1.27 -11.96
C ILE A 119 17.61 -0.33 -12.35
N LYS A 120 18.88 -0.70 -12.16
CA LYS A 120 20.03 0.12 -12.57
C LYS A 120 20.10 0.29 -14.09
N TRP A 121 19.75 -0.74 -14.86
CA TRP A 121 19.77 -0.72 -16.32
C TRP A 121 18.76 0.25 -16.94
N CYS A 122 17.53 0.33 -16.40
CA CYS A 122 16.45 1.10 -17.01
C CYS A 122 16.47 2.61 -16.67
N ASP A 123 15.87 3.42 -17.55
CA ASP A 123 15.56 4.83 -17.27
C ASP A 123 14.19 4.99 -16.60
N VAL A 124 13.24 4.08 -16.88
CA VAL A 124 11.86 4.12 -16.38
C VAL A 124 11.36 2.71 -16.05
N VAL A 125 10.60 2.59 -14.96
CA VAL A 125 9.92 1.36 -14.57
C VAL A 125 8.44 1.47 -14.89
N VAL A 126 7.90 0.49 -15.62
CA VAL A 126 6.53 0.47 -16.15
C VAL A 126 5.78 -0.75 -15.60
N PRO A 127 5.20 -0.67 -14.39
CA PRO A 127 4.37 -1.76 -13.88
C PRO A 127 3.09 -1.92 -14.73
N CYS A 128 2.84 -3.15 -15.18
CA CYS A 128 1.66 -3.53 -15.96
C CYS A 128 0.78 -4.46 -15.12
N GLY A 129 -0.25 -3.91 -14.49
CA GLY A 129 -1.01 -4.66 -13.48
C GLY A 129 -2.00 -3.79 -12.72
N GLY A 130 -2.22 -4.09 -11.44
CA GLY A 130 -2.96 -3.20 -10.54
C GLY A 130 -2.03 -2.49 -9.56
N ASP A 131 -2.61 -1.89 -8.52
CA ASP A 131 -1.87 -1.19 -7.47
C ASP A 131 -0.83 -2.11 -6.79
N GLY A 132 -1.12 -3.40 -6.60
CA GLY A 132 -0.15 -4.35 -6.03
C GLY A 132 1.12 -4.55 -6.90
N THR A 133 0.97 -4.54 -8.23
CA THR A 133 2.13 -4.59 -9.15
C THR A 133 2.91 -3.28 -9.12
N PHE A 134 2.20 -2.15 -8.98
CA PHE A 134 2.84 -0.85 -8.79
C PHE A 134 3.68 -0.80 -7.52
N LEU A 135 3.14 -1.28 -6.40
CA LEU A 135 3.86 -1.34 -5.12
C LEU A 135 5.11 -2.22 -5.21
N LEU A 136 5.00 -3.39 -5.85
CA LEU A 136 6.15 -4.25 -6.12
C LEU A 136 7.26 -3.49 -6.88
N ALA A 137 6.90 -2.80 -7.97
CA ALA A 137 7.85 -2.02 -8.75
C ALA A 137 8.48 -0.88 -7.91
N ALA A 138 7.65 -0.10 -7.20
CA ALA A 138 8.09 1.03 -6.39
C ALA A 138 8.99 0.63 -5.21
N SER A 139 8.78 -0.55 -4.62
CA SER A 139 9.44 -0.99 -3.39
C SER A 139 10.98 -1.02 -3.46
N ARG A 140 11.52 -1.32 -4.66
CA ARG A 140 12.98 -1.45 -4.90
C ARG A 140 13.60 -0.22 -5.57
N VAL A 141 12.80 0.74 -6.04
CA VAL A 141 13.31 1.97 -6.69
C VAL A 141 13.75 2.97 -5.63
N ARG A 142 15.05 3.04 -5.33
CA ARG A 142 15.59 4.00 -4.34
C ARG A 142 15.98 5.35 -4.92
N ASP A 143 16.31 5.38 -6.20
CA ASP A 143 16.65 6.61 -6.90
C ASP A 143 15.40 7.48 -7.05
N ALA A 144 15.35 8.61 -6.35
CA ALA A 144 14.25 9.56 -6.41
C ALA A 144 14.09 10.20 -7.80
N THR A 145 15.06 10.07 -8.69
CA THR A 145 14.97 10.58 -10.08
C THR A 145 14.51 9.51 -11.07
N LYS A 146 14.27 8.28 -10.61
CA LYS A 146 13.79 7.19 -11.47
C LYS A 146 12.26 7.13 -11.48
N PRO A 147 11.61 7.43 -12.62
CA PRO A 147 10.16 7.42 -12.70
C PRO A 147 9.57 5.99 -12.67
N VAL A 148 8.45 5.85 -11.95
CA VAL A 148 7.58 4.68 -12.00
C VAL A 148 6.23 5.10 -12.60
N ILE A 149 5.84 4.48 -13.71
CA ILE A 149 4.65 4.85 -14.50
C ILE A 149 3.80 3.60 -14.72
N GLY A 150 2.72 3.46 -13.95
CA GLY A 150 1.89 2.25 -13.97
C GLY A 150 0.76 2.27 -14.99
N PHE A 151 0.57 1.15 -15.67
CA PHE A 151 -0.58 0.91 -16.53
C PHE A 151 -1.51 -0.10 -15.87
N ASN A 152 -2.79 0.26 -15.76
CA ASN A 152 -3.80 -0.64 -15.23
C ASN A 152 -4.17 -1.70 -16.28
N SER A 153 -3.83 -2.96 -16.07
CA SER A 153 -4.10 -4.03 -17.05
C SER A 153 -5.57 -4.46 -17.09
N ALA A 154 -6.37 -4.12 -16.08
CA ALA A 154 -7.78 -4.48 -16.00
C ALA A 154 -8.63 -3.29 -15.52
N PRO A 155 -8.71 -2.20 -16.30
CA PRO A 155 -9.37 -0.95 -15.88
C PRO A 155 -10.89 -1.10 -15.71
N HIS A 156 -11.50 -2.13 -16.31
CA HIS A 156 -12.92 -2.43 -16.14
C HIS A 156 -13.21 -3.23 -14.85
N LYS A 157 -12.20 -3.89 -14.27
CA LYS A 157 -12.32 -4.67 -13.01
C LYS A 157 -11.88 -3.86 -11.80
N SER A 158 -10.96 -2.91 -11.97
CA SER A 158 -10.40 -2.13 -10.87
C SER A 158 -10.01 -0.72 -11.33
N VAL A 159 -10.12 0.26 -10.43
CA VAL A 159 -9.75 1.66 -10.72
C VAL A 159 -8.24 1.80 -10.89
N GLY A 160 -7.44 1.21 -10.00
CA GLY A 160 -5.98 1.33 -9.97
C GLY A 160 -5.52 2.75 -9.63
N ARG A 161 -5.56 3.13 -8.33
CA ARG A 161 -5.32 4.52 -7.90
C ARG A 161 -3.86 4.98 -8.08
N LEU A 162 -2.92 4.04 -8.23
CA LEU A 162 -1.51 4.35 -8.47
C LEU A 162 -1.16 4.39 -9.96
N CYS A 163 -1.96 3.73 -10.79
CA CYS A 163 -1.76 3.68 -12.23
C CYS A 163 -2.24 4.97 -12.92
N LEU A 164 -1.84 5.12 -14.18
CA LEU A 164 -2.34 6.13 -15.08
C LEU A 164 -3.86 6.05 -15.26
N PRO A 165 -4.52 7.16 -15.67
CA PRO A 165 -5.95 7.15 -15.97
C PRO A 165 -6.36 6.05 -16.94
N THR A 166 -7.61 5.57 -16.82
CA THR A 166 -8.15 4.46 -17.61
C THR A 166 -7.92 4.58 -19.11
N TRP A 167 -8.00 5.79 -19.67
CA TRP A 167 -7.78 6.01 -21.10
C TRP A 167 -6.37 5.60 -21.55
N CYS A 168 -5.36 5.72 -20.69
CA CYS A 168 -3.99 5.34 -21.02
C CYS A 168 -3.83 3.83 -21.22
N SER A 169 -4.61 3.03 -20.48
CA SER A 169 -4.65 1.58 -20.67
C SER A 169 -5.49 1.18 -21.90
N ASN A 170 -6.49 1.98 -22.27
CA ASN A 170 -7.30 1.73 -23.46
C ASN A 170 -6.55 2.12 -24.76
N ASP A 171 -5.73 3.17 -24.71
CA ASP A 171 -4.86 3.60 -25.79
C ASP A 171 -3.40 3.76 -25.31
N VAL A 172 -2.72 2.61 -25.25
CA VAL A 172 -1.32 2.52 -24.81
C VAL A 172 -0.38 3.33 -25.71
N LYS A 173 -0.63 3.35 -27.02
CA LYS A 173 0.21 4.08 -27.99
C LYS A 173 0.04 5.59 -27.84
N GLY A 174 -1.19 6.07 -27.72
CA GLY A 174 -1.48 7.48 -27.44
C GLY A 174 -0.91 7.92 -26.09
N ALA A 175 -0.98 7.05 -25.07
CA ALA A 175 -0.38 7.32 -23.77
C ALA A 175 1.14 7.49 -23.85
N PHE A 176 1.87 6.60 -24.51
CA PHE A 176 3.32 6.75 -24.67
C PHE A 176 3.71 7.95 -25.54
N THR A 177 2.90 8.26 -26.56
CA THR A 177 3.08 9.47 -27.36
C THR A 177 2.94 10.72 -26.50
N ALA A 178 1.90 10.79 -25.67
CA ALA A 178 1.69 11.87 -24.70
C ALA A 178 2.85 12.01 -23.71
N LEU A 179 3.35 10.89 -23.19
CA LEU A 179 4.50 10.87 -22.28
C LEU A 179 5.76 11.40 -22.97
N LYS A 180 6.01 11.01 -24.23
CA LYS A 180 7.16 11.48 -25.02
C LYS A 180 7.06 12.97 -25.35
N GLU A 181 5.85 13.47 -25.60
CA GLU A 181 5.56 14.90 -25.85
C GLU A 181 5.60 15.76 -24.57
N GLY A 182 5.75 15.15 -23.39
CA GLY A 182 5.75 15.88 -22.12
C GLY A 182 4.35 16.31 -21.66
N ARG A 183 3.28 15.67 -22.16
CA ARG A 183 1.87 15.94 -21.77
C ARG A 183 1.50 15.26 -20.46
N PHE A 184 2.25 15.58 -19.41
CA PHE A 184 2.02 15.10 -18.06
C PHE A 184 2.59 16.11 -17.05
N ARG A 185 2.26 15.93 -15.78
CA ARG A 185 2.87 16.65 -14.66
C ARG A 185 3.67 15.68 -13.79
N TRP A 186 4.84 16.10 -13.34
CA TRP A 186 5.59 15.33 -12.35
C TRP A 186 4.82 15.28 -11.03
N MET A 187 4.77 14.10 -10.41
CA MET A 187 4.19 13.89 -9.09
C MET A 187 5.17 13.15 -8.21
N ARG A 188 5.55 13.79 -7.10
CA ARG A 188 6.34 13.18 -6.04
C ARG A 188 5.41 12.49 -5.06
N ARG A 189 5.76 11.28 -4.65
CA ARG A 189 5.03 10.53 -3.62
C ARG A 189 5.96 10.27 -2.45
N SER A 190 5.58 10.73 -1.27
CA SER A 190 6.33 10.48 -0.04
C SER A 190 6.33 8.99 0.29
N ARG A 191 7.43 8.49 0.86
CA ARG A 191 7.57 7.12 1.31
C ARG A 191 8.07 7.06 2.75
N ILE A 192 7.71 6.00 3.45
CA ILE A 192 8.14 5.76 4.83
C ILE A 192 9.49 5.07 4.81
N ARG A 193 10.48 5.69 5.44
CA ARG A 193 11.75 5.07 5.84
C ARG A 193 11.58 4.44 7.20
N THR A 194 11.95 3.16 7.31
CA THR A 194 11.90 2.42 8.57
C THR A 194 13.31 2.17 9.09
N THR A 195 13.59 2.68 10.27
CA THR A 195 14.86 2.47 10.98
C THR A 195 14.61 1.56 12.17
N ILE A 196 15.21 0.37 12.18
CA ILE A 196 15.09 -0.60 13.26
C ILE A 196 16.22 -0.44 14.25
N THR A 197 15.93 -0.53 15.54
CA THR A 197 16.92 -0.56 16.61
C THR A 197 16.66 -1.77 17.50
N SER A 198 17.67 -2.59 17.72
CA SER A 198 17.59 -3.81 18.52
C SER A 198 18.97 -4.21 19.06
N GLU A 199 19.03 -5.25 19.88
CA GLU A 199 20.29 -5.89 20.22
C GLU A 199 21.00 -6.41 18.96
N PRO A 200 22.35 -6.32 18.86
CA PRO A 200 23.08 -6.66 17.64
C PRO A 200 22.76 -8.07 17.09
N LYS A 201 22.75 -9.09 17.95
CA LYS A 201 22.44 -10.48 17.56
C LYS A 201 21.03 -10.62 17.00
N GLN A 202 20.05 -9.94 17.61
CA GLN A 202 18.66 -9.93 17.12
C GLN A 202 18.52 -9.12 15.83
N LEU A 203 19.29 -8.05 15.65
CA LEU A 203 19.24 -7.22 14.46
C LEU A 203 19.68 -7.98 13.19
N GLU A 204 20.60 -8.94 13.33
CA GLU A 204 21.06 -9.82 12.25
C GLU A 204 19.97 -10.79 11.76
N THR A 205 19.06 -11.22 12.64
CA THR A 205 17.96 -12.13 12.28
C THR A 205 16.80 -11.41 11.57
N ILE A 206 16.73 -10.08 11.67
CA ILE A 206 15.72 -9.25 11.01
C ILE A 206 16.02 -9.16 9.51
N THR A 207 15.45 -10.14 8.79
CA THR A 207 15.55 -10.32 7.35
C THR A 207 14.16 -10.19 6.69
N PRO A 208 14.11 -9.73 5.42
CA PRO A 208 12.84 -9.58 4.71
C PRO A 208 12.23 -10.94 4.36
N VAL A 209 10.92 -11.05 4.58
CA VAL A 209 10.11 -12.22 4.23
C VAL A 209 9.05 -11.78 3.22
N ASP A 210 9.15 -12.24 1.97
CA ASP A 210 8.14 -11.95 0.95
C ASP A 210 6.88 -12.80 1.21
N LEU A 211 5.79 -12.12 1.59
CA LEU A 211 4.52 -12.73 1.95
C LEU A 211 3.81 -13.36 0.75
N HIS A 212 4.15 -12.99 -0.48
CA HIS A 212 3.55 -13.54 -1.70
C HIS A 212 4.22 -14.82 -2.19
N THR A 213 5.40 -15.17 -1.67
CA THR A 213 6.12 -16.41 -2.01
C THR A 213 6.18 -17.38 -0.83
N MET A 214 5.68 -16.98 0.35
CA MET A 214 5.62 -17.84 1.53
C MET A 214 4.48 -18.86 1.42
N ASN A 215 4.85 -20.13 1.23
CA ASN A 215 3.92 -21.27 1.20
C ASN A 215 3.80 -22.03 2.52
N TYR A 216 4.43 -21.57 3.60
CA TYR A 216 4.47 -22.30 4.85
C TYR A 216 3.42 -21.80 5.83
N CYS A 217 2.68 -22.74 6.43
CA CYS A 217 2.02 -22.50 7.71
C CYS A 217 3.09 -22.04 8.71
N ARG A 218 3.02 -20.77 9.13
CA ARG A 218 3.89 -20.23 10.20
C ARG A 218 3.75 -20.98 11.52
N TYR A 219 2.67 -21.73 11.68
CA TYR A 219 2.33 -22.44 12.91
C TYR A 219 2.43 -23.95 12.66
N PRO A 220 3.45 -24.62 13.21
CA PRO A 220 3.51 -26.07 13.17
C PRO A 220 2.29 -26.67 13.91
N PRO A 221 1.83 -27.87 13.53
CA PRO A 221 0.80 -28.57 14.30
C PRO A 221 1.28 -28.77 15.74
N VAL A 222 0.35 -28.66 16.69
CA VAL A 222 0.63 -28.91 18.11
C VAL A 222 1.08 -30.36 18.26
N THR A 223 2.38 -30.59 18.47
CA THR A 223 2.91 -31.90 18.87
C THR A 223 2.73 -32.06 20.37
N ASN A 224 2.35 -33.27 20.82
CA ASN A 224 2.16 -33.54 22.24
C ASN A 224 3.42 -33.17 23.06
N PRO A 225 3.29 -32.61 24.28
CA PRO A 225 4.41 -32.02 25.02
C PRO A 225 5.41 -33.02 25.64
N HIS A 226 5.42 -34.29 25.21
CA HIS A 226 6.30 -35.30 25.80
C HIS A 226 7.66 -35.44 25.10
N ASP A 227 7.88 -34.76 23.98
CA ASP A 227 9.18 -34.70 23.30
C ASP A 227 9.59 -33.24 23.10
N ASN A 228 10.16 -32.62 24.14
CA ASN A 228 11.38 -31.83 24.03
C ASN A 228 11.72 -31.20 25.38
N SER A 229 12.95 -31.44 25.81
CA SER A 229 13.59 -30.92 27.00
C SER A 229 13.58 -29.40 27.05
N ASP A 230 13.24 -28.87 28.22
CA ASP A 230 13.38 -27.47 28.60
C ASP A 230 14.69 -26.85 28.09
N THR A 231 14.57 -25.87 27.20
CA THR A 231 15.67 -24.92 26.94
C THR A 231 15.46 -23.73 27.86
N ASN A 232 16.02 -23.85 29.07
CA ASN A 232 16.27 -22.71 29.95
C ASN A 232 17.14 -21.70 29.18
N THR A 233 16.53 -20.60 28.75
CA THR A 233 17.27 -19.44 28.26
C THR A 233 17.49 -18.52 29.46
N ASP A 234 18.68 -18.63 30.05
CA ASP A 234 19.20 -17.66 31.00
C ASP A 234 19.27 -16.29 30.32
N TYR A 235 18.34 -15.40 30.67
CA TYR A 235 18.44 -13.98 30.33
C TYR A 235 19.52 -13.37 31.23
N LYS A 236 20.77 -13.36 30.74
CA LYS A 236 21.79 -12.47 31.28
C LYS A 236 21.52 -11.06 30.75
N GLU A 237 21.23 -10.13 31.64
CA GLU A 237 21.30 -8.69 31.36
C GLU A 237 22.77 -8.33 31.09
N ASP A 238 23.24 -8.60 29.87
CA ASP A 238 24.45 -7.97 29.37
C ASP A 238 24.13 -6.50 29.11
N SER A 239 24.96 -5.60 29.63
CA SER A 239 24.92 -4.16 29.39
C SER A 239 24.89 -3.88 27.87
N CYS A 240 23.69 -3.69 27.31
CA CYS A 240 23.48 -3.88 25.88
C CYS A 240 23.52 -2.54 25.14
N THR A 241 24.60 -2.30 24.39
CA THR A 241 24.63 -1.25 23.37
C THR A 241 23.70 -1.66 22.22
N LEU A 242 22.59 -0.95 22.05
CA LEU A 242 21.66 -1.18 20.95
C LEU A 242 22.31 -0.78 19.61
N ALA A 243 22.03 -1.55 18.57
CA ALA A 243 22.45 -1.25 17.20
C ALA A 243 21.25 -0.84 16.34
N THR A 244 21.51 -0.08 15.28
CA THR A 244 20.48 0.48 14.40
C THR A 244 20.74 0.09 12.94
N LYS A 245 19.67 -0.23 12.20
CA LYS A 245 19.70 -0.60 10.78
C LYS A 245 18.51 0.02 10.05
N VAL A 246 18.77 0.72 8.94
CA VAL A 246 17.71 1.18 8.02
C VAL A 246 17.27 -0.01 7.16
N LEU A 247 15.96 -0.25 7.09
CA LEU A 247 15.43 -1.32 6.25
C LEU A 247 15.63 -1.00 4.76
N PRO A 248 15.84 -2.02 3.92
CA PRO A 248 16.16 -1.82 2.51
C PRO A 248 14.96 -1.41 1.64
N LEU A 249 13.75 -1.40 2.19
CA LEU A 249 12.49 -1.17 1.50
C LEU A 249 11.82 0.09 2.05
N LEU A 250 11.26 0.89 1.16
CA LEU A 250 10.51 2.11 1.48
C LEU A 250 9.02 1.85 1.25
N ALA A 251 8.17 2.20 2.22
CA ALA A 251 6.73 2.00 2.09
C ALA A 251 6.09 3.14 1.29
N LEU A 252 5.43 2.84 0.18
CA LEU A 252 4.68 3.83 -0.59
C LEU A 252 3.30 4.09 0.02
N ASN A 253 2.64 3.06 0.54
CA ASN A 253 1.32 3.17 1.15
C ASN A 253 1.42 3.19 2.67
N GLU A 254 1.81 2.06 3.27
CA GLU A 254 1.79 1.91 4.72
C GLU A 254 2.80 0.90 5.27
N VAL A 255 3.14 1.09 6.54
CA VAL A 255 3.79 0.11 7.39
C VAL A 255 2.77 -0.35 8.43
N PHE A 256 2.55 -1.67 8.49
CA PHE A 256 1.73 -2.30 9.52
C PHE A 256 2.59 -3.04 10.53
N ILE A 257 2.27 -2.93 11.81
CA ILE A 257 2.98 -3.58 12.89
C ILE A 257 1.96 -4.27 13.80
N GLY A 258 2.11 -5.57 14.01
CA GLY A 258 1.26 -6.33 14.91
C GLY A 258 1.64 -7.80 14.99
N GLU A 259 1.00 -8.51 15.92
CA GLU A 259 1.07 -9.98 16.02
C GLU A 259 0.64 -10.64 14.70
N SER A 260 1.33 -11.72 14.33
CA SER A 260 1.07 -12.47 13.11
C SER A 260 -0.20 -13.32 13.22
N VAL A 261 -0.55 -13.75 14.44
CA VAL A 261 -1.82 -14.44 14.73
C VAL A 261 -2.89 -13.40 15.03
N THR A 262 -3.98 -13.40 14.26
CA THR A 262 -5.06 -12.41 14.38
C THR A 262 -5.78 -12.41 15.73
N SER A 263 -5.78 -13.53 16.46
CA SER A 263 -6.37 -13.63 17.79
C SER A 263 -5.45 -13.19 18.93
N ARG A 264 -4.18 -12.88 18.66
CA ARG A 264 -3.23 -12.38 19.67
C ARG A 264 -3.27 -10.86 19.75
N VAL A 265 -3.30 -10.36 20.97
CA VAL A 265 -3.26 -8.91 21.23
C VAL A 265 -1.86 -8.38 21.00
N SER A 266 -1.74 -7.38 20.13
CA SER A 266 -0.49 -6.67 19.91
C SER A 266 -0.23 -5.68 21.05
N LEU A 267 0.85 -5.93 21.80
CA LEU A 267 1.36 -5.07 22.85
C LEU A 267 2.45 -4.17 22.29
N LEU A 268 2.13 -2.90 22.04
CA LEU A 268 3.07 -1.94 21.46
C LEU A 268 3.22 -0.71 22.35
N ARG A 269 4.44 -0.20 22.53
CA ARG A 269 4.65 1.17 23.02
C ARG A 269 4.82 2.09 21.84
N LEU A 270 4.08 3.18 21.82
CA LEU A 270 4.08 4.18 20.76
C LEU A 270 4.58 5.50 21.31
N GLN A 271 5.43 6.18 20.56
CA GLN A 271 5.75 7.58 20.77
C GLN A 271 5.49 8.30 19.45
N ILE A 272 4.50 9.19 19.47
CA ILE A 272 4.14 10.03 18.33
C ILE A 272 4.94 11.33 18.44
N ASP A 273 5.68 11.67 17.40
CA ASP A 273 6.58 12.84 17.38
C ASP A 273 7.51 12.86 18.62
N ASN A 274 7.52 14.00 19.33
CA ASN A 274 8.26 14.19 20.58
C ASN A 274 7.38 13.99 21.81
N GLY A 275 6.24 13.31 21.66
CA GLY A 275 5.32 12.99 22.74
C GLY A 275 5.88 11.97 23.74
N GLN A 276 5.08 11.65 24.76
CA GLN A 276 5.46 10.60 25.72
C GLN A 276 5.23 9.20 25.14
N TRP A 277 5.99 8.22 25.65
CA TRP A 277 5.76 6.82 25.32
C TRP A 277 4.46 6.33 25.96
N THR A 278 3.55 5.86 25.13
CA THR A 278 2.25 5.32 25.54
C THR A 278 2.16 3.84 25.20
N HIS A 279 1.75 2.98 26.13
CA HIS A 279 1.47 1.59 25.73
C HIS A 279 0.06 1.41 25.21
N THR A 280 -0.05 0.45 24.29
CA THR A 280 -1.27 0.15 23.55
C THR A 280 -1.49 -1.36 23.50
N LYS A 281 -2.75 -1.74 23.69
CA LYS A 281 -3.29 -3.09 23.44
C LYS A 281 -4.25 -2.97 22.27
N SER A 282 -3.98 -3.69 21.20
CA SER A 282 -4.68 -3.50 19.93
C SER A 282 -4.49 -4.71 19.02
N SER A 283 -5.15 -4.70 17.87
CA SER A 283 -4.88 -5.66 16.78
C SER A 283 -3.73 -5.19 15.87
N GLY A 284 -2.99 -4.16 16.28
CA GLY A 284 -1.83 -3.63 15.58
C GLY A 284 -1.94 -2.15 15.24
N LEU A 285 -0.88 -1.64 14.62
CA LEU A 285 -0.69 -0.26 14.22
C LEU A 285 -0.52 -0.17 12.70
N CYS A 286 -1.27 0.72 12.06
CA CYS A 286 -1.09 1.08 10.66
C CYS A 286 -0.55 2.51 10.58
N VAL A 287 0.62 2.71 9.96
CA VAL A 287 1.22 4.03 9.69
C VAL A 287 1.29 4.24 8.18
N THR A 288 0.72 5.33 7.68
CA THR A 288 0.46 5.53 6.25
C THR A 288 0.99 6.87 5.72
N THR A 289 1.32 6.90 4.43
CA THR A 289 1.64 8.10 3.66
C THR A 289 0.36 8.73 3.09
N GLY A 290 0.50 9.88 2.42
CA GLY A 290 -0.61 10.47 1.67
C GLY A 290 -1.09 9.60 0.51
N THR A 291 -0.20 8.84 -0.11
CA THR A 291 -0.59 7.87 -1.16
C THR A 291 -1.41 6.72 -0.54
N GLY A 292 -0.94 6.15 0.57
CA GLY A 292 -1.64 5.08 1.30
C GLY A 292 -2.94 5.50 1.99
N SER A 293 -3.15 6.81 2.20
CA SER A 293 -4.39 7.37 2.76
C SER A 293 -5.64 7.00 1.96
N THR A 294 -5.47 6.56 0.71
CA THR A 294 -6.54 6.10 -0.19
C THR A 294 -6.71 4.58 -0.26
N SER A 295 -5.86 3.83 0.44
CA SER A 295 -5.75 2.36 0.43
C SER A 295 -6.33 1.76 1.73
N TRP A 296 -5.53 0.96 2.46
CA TRP A 296 -5.98 0.27 3.66
C TRP A 296 -6.37 1.25 4.77
N HIS A 297 -5.63 2.37 4.92
CA HIS A 297 -5.97 3.43 5.87
C HIS A 297 -7.39 3.97 5.68
N TYR A 298 -7.81 4.22 4.44
CA TYR A 298 -9.18 4.63 4.15
C TYR A 298 -10.16 3.53 4.57
N SER A 299 -9.87 2.29 4.19
CA SER A 299 -10.78 1.15 4.37
C SER A 299 -11.08 0.88 5.85
N ILE A 300 -10.09 0.96 6.72
CA ILE A 300 -10.26 0.70 8.17
C ILE A 300 -10.87 1.88 8.93
N ASN A 301 -10.84 3.09 8.37
CA ASN A 301 -11.28 4.31 9.05
C ASN A 301 -12.55 4.94 8.46
N CYS A 302 -13.01 4.47 7.29
CA CYS A 302 -14.17 5.05 6.63
C CYS A 302 -15.47 4.73 7.38
N LEU A 303 -16.34 5.73 7.49
CA LEU A 303 -17.68 5.56 7.98
C LEU A 303 -18.59 5.13 6.84
N ARG A 304 -19.43 4.13 7.11
CA ARG A 304 -20.47 3.68 6.20
C ARG A 304 -21.71 4.55 6.37
N THR A 305 -22.39 4.83 5.27
CA THR A 305 -23.60 5.66 5.25
C THR A 305 -24.63 5.22 6.28
N HIS A 306 -24.83 3.90 6.45
CA HIS A 306 -25.82 3.38 7.38
C HIS A 306 -25.44 3.63 8.86
N SER A 307 -24.17 3.45 9.22
CA SER A 307 -23.70 3.76 10.58
C SER A 307 -23.83 5.25 10.91
N VAL A 308 -23.60 6.13 9.92
CA VAL A 308 -23.82 7.57 10.09
C VAL A 308 -25.31 7.88 10.26
N LEU A 309 -26.18 7.24 9.47
CA LEU A 309 -27.62 7.40 9.56
C LEU A 309 -28.15 6.99 10.95
N GLU A 310 -27.69 5.85 11.47
CA GLU A 310 -28.07 5.36 12.79
C GLU A 310 -27.65 6.34 13.91
N LEU A 311 -26.40 6.80 13.90
CA LEU A 311 -25.93 7.84 14.83
C LEU A 311 -26.75 9.12 14.70
N MET A 312 -27.13 9.47 13.47
CA MET A 312 -27.93 10.65 13.20
C MET A 312 -29.35 10.53 13.79
N GLN A 313 -29.97 9.35 13.72
CA GLN A 313 -31.27 9.07 14.33
C GLN A 313 -31.21 9.16 15.85
N ILE A 314 -30.21 8.54 16.47
CA ILE A 314 -30.00 8.59 17.93
C ILE A 314 -29.88 10.06 18.40
N LEU A 315 -29.09 10.88 17.71
CA LEU A 315 -28.93 12.30 18.07
C LEU A 315 -30.22 13.11 17.94
N ASN A 316 -31.06 12.79 16.94
CA ASN A 316 -32.34 13.44 16.75
C ASN A 316 -33.36 13.03 17.83
N GLU A 317 -33.33 11.77 18.27
CA GLU A 317 -34.25 11.22 19.28
C GLU A 317 -33.86 11.60 20.72
N GLU A 318 -32.60 11.45 21.10
CA GLU A 318 -32.16 11.60 22.49
C GLU A 318 -31.87 13.06 22.90
N PHE A 319 -31.45 13.90 21.94
CA PHE A 319 -30.97 15.26 22.23
C PHE A 319 -31.88 16.36 21.65
N ASP A 320 -33.05 16.00 21.10
CA ASP A 320 -34.01 16.91 20.44
C ASP A 320 -33.35 17.82 19.38
N VAL A 321 -32.31 17.31 18.72
CA VAL A 321 -31.59 18.03 17.67
C VAL A 321 -32.35 17.88 16.37
N LYS A 322 -33.03 18.94 15.93
CA LYS A 322 -33.70 18.97 14.61
C LYS A 322 -32.69 18.75 13.49
N MET A 323 -32.66 17.54 12.95
CA MET A 323 -31.75 17.16 11.88
C MET A 323 -32.47 16.32 10.82
N ASP A 324 -32.09 16.55 9.57
CA ASP A 324 -32.49 15.72 8.44
C ASP A 324 -31.83 14.33 8.53
N THR A 325 -32.61 13.30 8.86
CA THR A 325 -32.20 11.91 9.00
C THR A 325 -32.46 11.09 7.72
N THR A 326 -32.40 11.71 6.54
CA THR A 326 -32.47 10.98 5.26
C THR A 326 -31.16 10.26 4.93
N LEU A 327 -31.26 9.21 4.10
CA LEU A 327 -30.11 8.43 3.64
C LEU A 327 -29.15 9.30 2.82
N GLU A 328 -29.69 10.22 2.02
CA GLU A 328 -28.93 11.20 1.24
C GLU A 328 -28.10 12.09 2.15
N LYS A 329 -28.68 12.60 3.24
CA LYS A 329 -27.96 13.46 4.18
C LYS A 329 -26.87 12.70 4.92
N ALA A 330 -27.17 11.49 5.39
CA ALA A 330 -26.19 10.61 6.00
C ALA A 330 -25.02 10.29 5.04
N ARG A 331 -25.32 10.11 3.75
CA ARG A 331 -24.30 9.90 2.72
C ARG A 331 -23.41 11.12 2.56
N GLU A 332 -23.96 12.33 2.50
CA GLU A 332 -23.17 13.57 2.42
C GLU A 332 -22.24 13.73 3.64
N VAL A 333 -22.74 13.43 4.84
CA VAL A 333 -21.96 13.48 6.08
C VAL A 333 -20.84 12.44 6.06
N ALA A 334 -21.15 11.19 5.69
CA ALA A 334 -20.17 10.12 5.55
C ALA A 334 -19.08 10.48 4.52
N GLU A 335 -19.46 10.98 3.34
CA GLU A 335 -18.53 11.42 2.30
C GLU A 335 -17.64 12.57 2.80
N ARG A 336 -18.21 13.57 3.48
CA ARG A 336 -17.45 14.70 4.05
C ARG A 336 -16.47 14.24 5.15
N TYR A 337 -16.85 13.28 5.99
CA TYR A 337 -15.94 12.70 6.97
C TYR A 337 -14.81 11.91 6.28
N ASN A 338 -15.18 11.02 5.35
CA ASN A 338 -14.25 10.13 4.66
C ASN A 338 -13.24 10.89 3.80
N GLN A 339 -13.61 12.05 3.24
CA GLN A 339 -12.68 12.93 2.54
C GLN A 339 -11.53 13.43 3.41
N LYS A 340 -11.75 13.61 4.73
CA LYS A 340 -10.71 14.04 5.67
C LYS A 340 -9.67 12.95 5.98
N LEU A 341 -9.96 11.69 5.67
CA LEU A 341 -9.03 10.58 5.80
C LEU A 341 -7.91 10.66 4.76
N MET A 342 -8.22 11.23 3.59
CA MET A 342 -7.28 11.35 2.49
C MET A 342 -6.48 12.64 2.60
N PHE A 343 -5.20 12.57 2.27
CA PHE A 343 -4.31 13.73 2.25
C PHE A 343 -3.30 13.64 1.09
N PRO A 344 -2.67 14.74 0.68
CA PRO A 344 -1.88 14.80 -0.55
C PRO A 344 -0.72 13.78 -0.58
N PRO A 345 -0.44 13.14 -1.73
CA PRO A 345 0.58 12.09 -1.84
C PRO A 345 2.01 12.56 -1.61
N ASP A 346 2.27 13.85 -1.76
CA ASP A 346 3.55 14.55 -1.52
C ASP A 346 3.67 15.12 -0.10
N SER A 347 2.70 14.83 0.79
CA SER A 347 2.73 15.27 2.19
C SER A 347 4.00 14.82 2.91
N ALA A 348 4.60 15.72 3.68
CA ALA A 348 5.74 15.43 4.57
C ALA A 348 5.32 14.75 5.88
N TYR A 349 4.01 14.71 6.17
CA TYR A 349 3.46 14.08 7.38
C TYR A 349 2.91 12.68 7.08
N LEU A 350 2.96 11.84 8.10
CA LEU A 350 2.33 10.54 8.20
C LEU A 350 0.94 10.66 8.83
N ALA A 351 0.13 9.60 8.70
CA ALA A 351 -1.01 9.36 9.58
C ALA A 351 -0.86 7.97 10.22
N TYR A 352 -1.28 7.83 11.47
CA TYR A 352 -1.28 6.54 12.16
C TYR A 352 -2.69 6.13 12.57
N SER A 353 -2.94 4.84 12.69
CA SER A 353 -4.21 4.27 13.16
C SER A 353 -3.95 3.02 13.98
N VAL A 354 -4.32 3.07 15.25
CA VAL A 354 -4.30 1.92 16.17
C VAL A 354 -5.59 1.14 15.94
N ARG A 355 -5.47 -0.13 15.54
CA ARG A 355 -6.61 -0.96 15.15
C ARG A 355 -7.27 -1.62 16.35
N GLU A 356 -8.61 -1.58 16.42
CA GLU A 356 -9.38 -2.29 17.46
C GLU A 356 -8.80 -2.01 18.86
N TYR A 357 -8.64 -0.72 19.15
CA TYR A 357 -7.98 -0.27 20.37
C TYR A 357 -8.73 -0.76 21.61
N ILE A 358 -8.03 -1.51 22.47
CA ILE A 358 -8.63 -2.10 23.67
C ILE A 358 -8.55 -1.07 24.81
N THR A 359 -9.69 -0.46 25.12
CA THR A 359 -9.83 0.51 26.21
C THR A 359 -10.13 -0.19 27.53
N PHE A 360 -9.17 -0.23 28.44
CA PHE A 360 -9.37 -0.51 29.87
C PHE A 360 -9.10 0.79 30.65
N GLU A 361 -9.60 0.91 31.89
CA GLU A 361 -9.49 2.15 32.68
C GLU A 361 -8.04 2.67 32.85
N GLU A 362 -7.03 1.79 32.73
CA GLU A 362 -5.60 2.08 32.88
C GLU A 362 -4.84 2.30 31.55
N TRP A 363 -5.50 2.15 30.38
CA TRP A 363 -4.85 2.24 29.06
C TRP A 363 -5.60 3.21 28.12
N PRO A 364 -4.93 4.15 27.42
CA PRO A 364 -3.48 4.29 27.29
C PRO A 364 -2.87 4.97 28.51
N ALA A 365 -1.65 4.55 28.89
CA ALA A 365 -0.85 5.22 29.90
C ALA A 365 0.39 5.87 29.24
N PRO A 366 0.55 7.20 29.29
CA PRO A 366 -0.39 8.20 29.84
C PRO A 366 -1.65 8.36 28.97
N ARG A 367 -2.74 8.83 29.60
CA ARG A 367 -4.02 9.10 28.91
C ARG A 367 -3.84 10.19 27.85
N GLY A 368 -4.53 10.05 26.71
CA GLY A 368 -4.56 11.09 25.66
C GLY A 368 -4.03 10.69 24.29
N LEU A 369 -3.52 9.47 24.11
CA LEU A 369 -3.21 8.96 22.76
C LEU A 369 -4.51 8.82 21.96
N ARG A 370 -4.61 9.58 20.87
CA ARG A 370 -5.68 9.40 19.90
C ARG A 370 -5.46 8.08 19.16
N VAL A 371 -6.54 7.32 18.96
CA VAL A 371 -6.49 6.07 18.17
C VAL A 371 -6.08 6.30 16.72
N ARG A 372 -6.23 7.53 16.22
CA ARG A 372 -5.82 7.95 14.89
C ARG A 372 -5.53 9.44 14.86
N ASP A 373 -4.40 9.81 14.28
CA ASP A 373 -4.08 11.21 13.98
C ASP A 373 -2.96 11.32 12.94
N ARG A 374 -2.57 12.55 12.61
CA ARG A 374 -1.35 12.87 11.87
C ARG A 374 -0.13 12.83 12.78
N ALA A 375 1.02 12.56 12.20
CA ALA A 375 2.32 12.55 12.87
C ALA A 375 3.42 13.02 11.90
N GLY A 376 4.46 13.69 12.41
CA GLY A 376 5.72 13.88 11.70
C GLY A 376 6.59 12.62 11.73
N CYS A 377 6.64 11.92 12.86
CA CYS A 377 7.27 10.61 12.99
C CYS A 377 6.54 9.71 13.98
N VAL A 378 6.70 8.39 13.81
CA VAL A 378 6.13 7.39 14.71
C VAL A 378 7.22 6.45 15.18
N ARG A 379 7.47 6.42 16.49
CA ARG A 379 8.35 5.44 17.12
C ARG A 379 7.52 4.35 17.77
N VAL A 380 7.94 3.10 17.58
CA VAL A 380 7.25 1.91 18.06
C VAL A 380 8.26 1.02 18.77
N LYS A 381 7.94 0.53 19.96
CA LYS A 381 8.66 -0.56 20.62
C LYS A 381 7.71 -1.74 20.75
N SER A 382 8.16 -2.90 20.29
CA SER A 382 7.42 -4.15 20.38
C SER A 382 7.51 -4.76 21.77
N HIS A 383 6.38 -5.29 22.25
CA HIS A 383 6.27 -6.27 23.32
C HIS A 383 5.52 -7.53 22.85
N CYS A 384 5.56 -7.77 21.55
CA CYS A 384 4.92 -8.91 20.90
C CYS A 384 5.84 -10.12 20.84
N SER A 385 5.24 -11.30 20.76
CA SER A 385 5.97 -12.58 20.71
C SER A 385 6.29 -13.04 19.28
N ASP A 386 5.34 -12.89 18.36
CA ASP A 386 5.45 -13.27 16.95
C ASP A 386 4.87 -12.14 16.08
N ALA A 387 5.46 -10.95 16.18
CA ALA A 387 5.01 -9.79 15.42
C ALA A 387 5.77 -9.61 14.11
N GLY A 388 5.04 -9.09 13.12
CA GLY A 388 5.59 -8.65 11.84
C GLY A 388 5.48 -7.14 11.68
N LEU A 389 6.54 -6.53 11.14
CA LEU A 389 6.49 -5.22 10.51
C LEU A 389 6.36 -5.43 9.00
N VAL A 390 5.19 -5.12 8.45
CA VAL A 390 4.81 -5.37 7.06
C VAL A 390 4.82 -4.07 6.27
N ILE A 391 5.58 -4.04 5.18
CA ILE A 391 5.70 -2.91 4.25
C ILE A 391 4.80 -3.16 3.03
N ASP A 392 3.86 -2.24 2.78
CA ASP A 392 2.95 -2.23 1.62
C ASP A 392 2.20 -3.56 1.40
N GLY A 393 1.95 -4.30 2.48
CA GLY A 393 1.30 -5.62 2.45
C GLY A 393 2.10 -6.74 1.77
N SER A 394 3.37 -6.50 1.44
CA SER A 394 4.15 -7.40 0.58
C SER A 394 5.34 -8.06 1.28
N VAL A 395 6.13 -7.29 2.02
CA VAL A 395 7.32 -7.80 2.71
C VAL A 395 7.19 -7.58 4.20
N SER A 396 7.38 -8.66 4.97
CA SER A 396 7.37 -8.63 6.43
C SER A 396 8.79 -8.72 6.98
N PHE A 397 9.04 -8.05 8.09
CA PHE A 397 10.24 -8.19 8.90
C PHE A 397 9.85 -8.66 10.29
N PRO A 398 10.57 -9.60 10.92
CA PRO A 398 10.35 -9.95 12.32
C PRO A 398 10.45 -8.70 13.21
N PHE A 399 9.48 -8.51 14.10
CA PHE A 399 9.38 -7.33 14.96
C PHE A 399 8.94 -7.72 16.39
N ASN A 400 9.66 -8.67 16.98
CA ASN A 400 9.36 -9.24 18.30
C ASN A 400 9.84 -8.34 19.44
N ASP A 401 9.57 -8.77 20.68
CA ASP A 401 9.89 -8.05 21.91
C ASP A 401 11.30 -7.45 21.92
N GLY A 402 11.41 -6.26 22.52
CA GLY A 402 12.64 -5.49 22.55
C GLY A 402 12.92 -4.66 21.29
N THR A 403 12.44 -5.08 20.12
CA THR A 403 12.68 -4.38 18.84
C THR A 403 12.00 -3.02 18.81
N LYS A 404 12.70 -1.99 18.31
CA LYS A 404 12.17 -0.65 18.08
C LYS A 404 12.18 -0.30 16.59
N ALA A 405 11.18 0.43 16.14
CA ALA A 405 11.10 1.03 14.80
C ALA A 405 10.91 2.54 14.91
N LEU A 406 11.59 3.30 14.07
CA LEU A 406 11.35 4.71 13.79
C LEU A 406 10.86 4.82 12.35
N LEU A 407 9.68 5.41 12.17
CA LEU A 407 9.00 5.59 10.89
C LEU A 407 8.95 7.08 10.55
N GLU A 408 9.58 7.46 9.44
CA GLU A 408 9.80 8.86 9.04
C GLU A 408 9.68 9.03 7.53
N ILE A 409 9.48 10.28 7.08
CA ILE A 409 9.50 10.66 5.67
C ILE A 409 10.71 11.55 5.43
N TYR A 410 11.43 11.27 4.36
CA TYR A 410 12.54 12.09 3.89
C TYR A 410 12.34 12.49 2.41
N PRO A 411 12.61 13.75 2.01
CA PRO A 411 12.44 14.18 0.61
C PRO A 411 13.22 13.34 -0.41
N GLU A 412 14.43 12.89 -0.04
CA GLU A 412 15.29 12.05 -0.89
C GLU A 412 14.74 10.63 -1.08
N ASP A 413 13.81 10.18 -0.25
CA ASP A 413 13.12 8.91 -0.42
C ASP A 413 11.88 9.03 -1.31
N SER A 414 11.53 10.22 -1.81
CA SER A 414 10.32 10.39 -2.62
C SER A 414 10.36 9.55 -3.91
N LEU A 415 9.23 8.92 -4.24
CA LEU A 415 9.05 8.23 -5.51
C LEU A 415 8.61 9.22 -6.58
N MET A 416 9.28 9.20 -7.74
CA MET A 416 8.87 10.01 -8.88
C MET A 416 7.86 9.25 -9.74
N THR A 417 6.72 9.88 -9.99
CA THR A 417 5.64 9.37 -10.83
C THR A 417 5.13 10.47 -11.73
N VAL A 418 4.18 10.16 -12.62
CA VAL A 418 3.55 11.13 -13.51
C VAL A 418 2.05 11.19 -13.25
N GLN A 419 1.50 12.39 -13.41
CA GLN A 419 0.06 12.64 -13.41
C GLN A 419 -0.36 13.10 -14.80
N MET A 420 -1.34 12.41 -15.38
CA MET A 420 -1.98 12.79 -16.64
C MET A 420 -3.40 13.23 -16.36
N ASP A 421 -3.95 14.11 -17.19
CA ASP A 421 -5.32 14.57 -16.99
C ASP A 421 -6.31 13.46 -17.39
N ASP A 422 -7.29 13.23 -16.52
CA ASP A 422 -8.37 12.25 -16.75
C ASP A 422 -9.23 12.58 -17.98
N SER A 423 -9.18 13.84 -18.42
CA SER A 423 -9.99 14.39 -19.51
C SER A 423 -9.25 14.56 -20.82
N LEU A 424 -7.98 14.11 -20.94
CA LEU A 424 -7.31 14.09 -22.24
C LEU A 424 -8.08 13.12 -23.13
N PRO A 425 -8.79 13.63 -24.15
CA PRO A 425 -9.67 12.79 -24.94
C PRO A 425 -8.85 12.08 -26.02
N TYR A 426 -9.46 11.01 -26.53
CA TYR A 426 -9.49 10.69 -27.95
C TYR A 426 -9.06 11.83 -28.89
#